data_AF-Q03UA4-F1
#
_entry.id   AF-Q03UA4-F1
#
_cell.length_a   1.000
_cell.length_b   1.000
_cell.length_c   1.000
_cell.angle_alpha   90.00
_cell.angle_beta   90.00
_cell.angle_gamma   90.00
#
_symmetry.space_group_name_H-M   'P 1'
#
loop_
_entity.id
_entity.type
_entity.pdbx_description
1 polymer ?
#
loop_
_entity_poly.entity_id
_entity_poly.type
_entity_poly.pdbx_seq_one_letter_code
_entity_poly.pdbx_strand_id
1 'polypeptide(L)'
;MMFIKKYIYNWGGSNVKLYKVKPDSTDQLLLSEIDSIGFTKEKRLQNLIEDNISLTLGINFIASEFTVGKYRMDTIGYDTEVQSFIIIEWQIARNNLNEFNDVN
;
A
#
# COMPACT_ATOMS: atom_id res chain seq x y z
N MET A 1 -18.51 -11.91 11.13
CA MET A 1 -18.39 -10.45 11.30
C MET A 1 -17.31 -9.99 10.33
N MET A 2 -17.64 -9.16 9.33
CA MET A 2 -16.70 -8.73 8.28
C MET A 2 -16.03 -7.43 8.73
N PHE A 3 -14.71 -7.46 8.93
CA PHE A 3 -13.95 -6.27 9.32
C PHE A 3 -13.31 -5.66 8.07
N ILE A 4 -13.80 -4.49 7.64
CA ILE A 4 -13.14 -3.69 6.62
C ILE A 4 -12.10 -2.83 7.34
N LYS A 5 -10.82 -3.23 7.27
CA LYS A 5 -9.72 -2.37 7.74
C LYS A 5 -9.33 -1.41 6.61
N LYS A 6 -9.68 -0.14 6.75
CA LYS A 6 -9.28 0.92 5.83
C LYS A 6 -7.91 1.45 6.25
N TYR A 7 -6.86 1.14 5.49
CA TYR A 7 -5.53 1.72 5.66
C TYR A 7 -5.42 2.96 4.77
N ILE A 8 -5.35 4.15 5.36
CA ILE A 8 -5.12 5.42 4.63
C ILE A 8 -3.66 5.81 4.86
N TYR A 9 -2.81 5.66 3.84
CA TYR A 9 -1.46 6.19 3.85
C TYR A 9 -1.46 7.59 3.25
N ASN A 10 -1.27 8.60 4.09
CA ASN A 10 -1.26 10.01 3.70
C ASN A 10 0.18 10.43 3.37
N TRP A 11 0.53 10.53 2.08
CA TRP A 11 1.82 11.08 1.62
C TRP A 11 1.63 12.54 1.21
N GLY A 12 1.51 13.42 2.20
CA GLY A 12 1.40 14.86 2.02
C GLY A 12 2.63 15.60 2.54
N GLY A 13 3.38 16.24 1.65
CA GLY A 13 4.15 17.47 1.91
C GLY A 13 5.35 17.40 2.85
N SER A 14 6.46 16.79 2.43
CA SER A 14 7.82 17.13 2.89
C SER A 14 8.86 16.33 2.10
N ASN A 15 10.11 16.82 2.01
CA ASN A 15 11.27 16.06 1.50
C ASN A 15 11.57 14.88 2.44
N VAL A 16 10.73 13.83 2.40
CA VAL A 16 10.95 12.61 3.17
C VAL A 16 12.06 11.82 2.51
N LYS A 17 13.23 11.81 3.15
CA LYS A 17 14.33 10.92 2.78
C LYS A 17 14.07 9.54 3.36
N LEU A 18 14.13 8.53 2.51
CA LEU A 18 13.99 7.15 2.90
C LEU A 18 15.38 6.56 3.16
N TYR A 19 15.50 5.71 4.17
CA TYR A 19 16.75 5.04 4.49
C TYR A 19 16.53 3.53 4.68
N LYS A 20 17.46 2.74 4.16
CA LYS A 20 17.54 1.29 4.40
C LYS A 20 18.64 1.01 5.43
N VAL A 21 18.29 0.26 6.47
CA VAL A 21 19.22 -0.24 7.50
C VAL A 21 19.97 -1.46 6.96
N LYS A 22 21.28 -1.53 7.18
CA LYS A 22 22.11 -2.71 6.89
C LYS A 22 23.19 -2.85 7.98
N PRO A 23 23.48 -4.07 8.47
CA PRO A 23 24.65 -4.32 9.31
C PRO A 23 25.93 -4.22 8.48
N ASP A 24 27.01 -3.74 9.10
CA ASP A 24 28.35 -3.72 8.53
C ASP A 24 29.15 -5.00 8.88
N SER A 25 30.43 -5.04 8.49
CA SER A 25 31.30 -6.19 8.77
C SER A 25 31.57 -6.45 10.26
N THR A 26 31.16 -5.53 11.14
CA THR A 26 31.29 -5.59 12.61
C THR A 26 29.95 -5.70 13.31
N ASP A 27 28.87 -5.98 12.58
CA ASP A 27 27.48 -6.06 13.05
C ASP A 27 26.90 -4.73 13.56
N GLN A 28 27.55 -3.60 13.22
CA GLN A 28 27.02 -2.26 13.49
C GLN A 28 26.01 -1.85 12.42
N LEU A 29 24.94 -1.15 12.83
CA LEU A 29 23.87 -0.72 11.93
C LEU A 29 24.24 0.57 11.20
N LEU A 30 24.23 0.52 9.86
CA LEU A 30 24.42 1.66 8.97
C LEU A 30 23.12 2.00 8.23
N LEU A 31 23.00 3.29 7.86
CA LEU A 31 21.91 3.79 7.03
C LEU A 31 22.41 4.11 5.62
N SER A 32 21.64 3.69 4.63
CA SER A 32 21.82 4.09 3.22
C SER A 32 20.57 4.79 2.74
N GLU A 33 20.70 6.01 2.22
CA GLU A 33 19.59 6.75 1.61
C GLU A 33 19.09 5.96 0.38
N ILE A 34 17.78 5.88 0.21
CA ILE A 34 17.13 5.26 -0.93
C ILE A 34 16.20 6.24 -1.60
N ASP A 35 16.13 6.17 -2.92
CA ASP A 35 15.20 6.99 -3.69
C ASP A 35 13.76 6.56 -3.43
N SER A 36 12.87 7.54 -3.37
CA SER A 36 11.43 7.26 -3.40
C SER A 36 10.99 7.03 -4.85
N ILE A 37 10.28 5.92 -5.08
CA ILE A 37 9.60 5.66 -6.34
C ILE A 37 8.13 5.97 -6.15
N GLY A 38 7.66 7.04 -6.77
CA GLY A 38 6.23 7.36 -6.81
C GLY A 38 5.43 6.34 -7.62
N PHE A 39 4.20 6.07 -7.19
CA PHE A 39 3.25 5.28 -7.96
C PHE A 39 2.36 6.21 -8.78
N THR A 40 2.48 6.14 -10.11
CA THR A 40 1.64 6.94 -11.03
C THR A 40 0.33 6.24 -11.40
N LYS A 41 0.19 4.93 -11.14
CA LYS A 41 -0.97 4.12 -11.50
C LYS A 41 -1.36 3.17 -10.37
N GLU A 42 -2.66 3.12 -10.10
CA GLU A 42 -3.29 2.34 -9.03
C GLU A 42 -3.00 0.86 -9.21
N LYS A 43 -3.13 0.38 -10.46
CA LYS A 43 -2.84 -1.00 -10.81
C LYS A 43 -1.41 -1.43 -10.50
N ARG A 44 -0.43 -0.51 -10.56
CA ARG A 44 0.97 -0.84 -10.21
C ARG A 44 1.15 -1.03 -8.71
N LEU A 45 0.47 -0.21 -7.90
CA LEU A 45 0.46 -0.36 -6.45
C LEU A 45 -0.26 -1.65 -6.05
N GLN A 46 -1.44 -1.89 -6.63
CA GLN A 46 -2.21 -3.12 -6.44
C GLN A 46 -1.35 -4.35 -6.72
N ASN A 47 -0.76 -4.46 -7.92
CA ASN A 47 0.06 -5.61 -8.28
C ASN A 47 1.24 -5.80 -7.31
N LEU A 48 1.94 -4.71 -6.93
CA LEU A 48 3.06 -4.79 -6.00
C LEU A 48 2.64 -5.40 -4.65
N ILE A 49 1.50 -4.96 -4.11
CA ILE A 49 1.03 -5.46 -2.83
C ILE A 49 0.44 -6.86 -2.98
N GLU A 50 -0.33 -7.15 -4.03
CA GLU A 50 -0.87 -8.50 -4.30
C GLU A 50 0.26 -9.54 -4.41
N ASP A 51 1.33 -9.24 -5.15
CA ASP A 51 2.51 -10.09 -5.30
C ASP A 51 3.25 -10.34 -3.97
N ASN A 52 3.04 -9.48 -2.98
CA ASN A 52 3.71 -9.52 -1.67
C ASN A 52 2.71 -9.55 -0.52
N ILE A 53 1.46 -10.00 -0.74
CA ILE A 53 0.37 -9.71 0.20
C ILE A 53 0.53 -10.42 1.54
N SER A 54 1.14 -11.60 1.52
CA SER A 54 1.46 -12.35 2.73
C SER A 54 2.55 -11.66 3.55
N LEU A 55 3.55 -11.05 2.89
CA LEU A 55 4.60 -10.30 3.57
C LEU A 55 4.10 -8.94 4.10
N THR A 56 3.27 -8.25 3.32
CA THR A 56 2.85 -6.87 3.61
C THR A 56 1.65 -6.78 4.55
N LEU A 57 0.68 -7.68 4.40
CA LEU A 57 -0.57 -7.67 5.14
C LEU A 57 -0.79 -8.94 6.00
N GLY A 58 0.07 -9.95 5.89
CA GLY A 58 -0.07 -11.18 6.69
C GLY A 58 -1.23 -12.07 6.28
N ILE A 59 -1.80 -11.88 5.08
CA ILE A 59 -2.98 -12.64 4.61
C ILE A 59 -2.65 -13.50 3.39
N ASN A 60 -3.52 -14.47 3.10
CA ASN A 60 -3.44 -15.28 1.89
C ASN A 60 -4.16 -14.57 0.74
N PHE A 61 -3.49 -14.42 -0.39
CA PHE A 61 -4.13 -13.94 -1.62
C PHE A 61 -5.21 -14.92 -2.09
N ILE A 62 -6.37 -14.41 -2.53
CA ILE A 62 -7.41 -15.24 -3.17
C ILE A 62 -7.61 -14.82 -4.62
N ALA A 63 -7.92 -13.54 -4.85
CA ALA A 63 -8.26 -13.06 -6.19
C ALA A 63 -8.04 -11.56 -6.33
N SER A 64 -7.73 -11.15 -7.56
CA SER A 64 -7.75 -9.77 -8.02
C SER A 64 -9.01 -9.56 -8.87
N GLU A 65 -9.56 -8.34 -8.88
CA GLU A 65 -10.71 -7.93 -9.71
C GLU A 65 -11.93 -8.86 -9.57
N PHE A 66 -12.21 -9.31 -8.35
CA PHE A 66 -13.25 -10.30 -8.10
C PHE A 66 -14.65 -9.69 -8.25
N THR A 67 -15.47 -10.32 -9.09
CA THR A 67 -16.81 -9.80 -9.43
C THR A 67 -17.93 -10.66 -8.82
N VAL A 68 -18.88 -10.01 -8.15
CA VAL A 68 -20.11 -10.62 -7.63
C VAL A 68 -21.32 -9.85 -8.15
N GLY A 69 -22.05 -10.44 -9.09
CA GLY A 69 -23.13 -9.76 -9.80
C GLY A 69 -22.60 -8.53 -10.53
N LYS A 70 -23.04 -7.34 -10.11
CA LYS A 70 -22.61 -6.05 -10.68
C LYS A 70 -21.47 -5.35 -9.92
N TYR A 71 -21.01 -5.94 -8.81
CA TYR A 71 -19.98 -5.34 -7.97
C TYR A 71 -18.63 -5.99 -8.28
N ARG A 72 -17.58 -5.17 -8.32
CA ARG A 72 -16.19 -5.62 -8.44
C ARG A 72 -15.43 -5.16 -7.20
N MET A 73 -14.69 -6.08 -6.61
CA MET A 73 -13.74 -5.85 -5.52
C MET A 73 -12.34 -5.94 -6.10
N ASP A 74 -11.48 -4.97 -5.81
CA ASP A 74 -10.16 -4.97 -6.46
C ASP A 74 -9.26 -6.12 -5.99
N THR A 75 -9.26 -6.45 -4.70
CA THR A 75 -8.51 -7.59 -4.15
C THR A 75 -9.30 -8.30 -3.03
N ILE A 76 -9.28 -9.63 -3.04
CA ILE A 76 -9.74 -10.48 -1.93
C ILE A 76 -8.55 -11.27 -1.37
N GLY A 77 -8.42 -11.24 -0.04
CA GLY A 77 -7.55 -12.13 0.71
C GLY A 77 -8.26 -12.79 1.88
N TYR A 78 -7.59 -13.74 2.52
CA TYR A 78 -8.09 -14.44 3.71
C TYR A 78 -7.08 -14.35 4.84
N ASP A 79 -7.54 -13.83 5.97
CA ASP A 79 -6.80 -13.82 7.22
C ASP A 79 -7.13 -15.10 7.99
N THR A 80 -6.12 -15.96 8.16
CA THR A 80 -6.26 -17.24 8.86
C THR A 80 -6.35 -17.09 10.38
N GLU A 81 -5.79 -16.02 10.96
CA GLU A 81 -5.78 -15.82 12.41
C GLU A 81 -7.18 -15.49 12.92
N VAL A 82 -7.89 -14.61 12.21
CA VAL A 82 -9.28 -14.23 12.56
C VAL A 82 -10.34 -14.90 11.70
N GLN A 83 -9.93 -15.83 10.83
CA GLN A 83 -10.80 -16.63 9.97
C GLN A 83 -11.77 -15.79 9.12
N SER A 84 -11.30 -14.69 8.55
CA SER A 84 -12.13 -13.73 7.81
C SER A 84 -11.59 -13.43 6.42
N PHE A 85 -12.50 -13.26 5.46
CA PHE A 85 -12.16 -12.61 4.20
C PHE A 85 -11.88 -11.12 4.44
N ILE A 86 -10.88 -10.63 3.72
CA ILE A 86 -10.45 -9.23 3.68
C ILE A 86 -10.65 -8.75 2.24
N ILE A 87 -11.34 -7.62 2.09
CA ILE A 87 -11.50 -6.92 0.81
C ILE A 87 -10.62 -5.69 0.86
N ILE A 88 -9.83 -5.48 -0.18
CA ILE A 88 -8.96 -4.30 -0.33
C ILE A 88 -9.38 -3.59 -1.61
N GLU A 89 -9.64 -2.30 -1.49
CA GLU A 89 -9.94 -1.40 -2.61
C GLU A 89 -8.79 -0.41 -2.74
N TRP A 90 -8.30 -0.22 -3.96
CA TRP A 90 -7.16 0.65 -4.22
C TRP A 90 -7.62 2.04 -4.64
N GLN A 91 -6.87 3.06 -4.22
CA GLN A 91 -7.11 4.44 -4.64
C GLN A 91 -5.79 5.19 -4.67
N ILE A 92 -5.47 5.83 -5.80
CA ILE A 92 -4.40 6.84 -5.80
C ILE A 92 -4.96 8.14 -5.23
N ALA A 93 -4.33 8.66 -4.17
CA ALA A 93 -4.55 10.03 -3.75
C ALA A 93 -4.11 10.99 -4.86
N ARG A 94 -5.04 11.74 -5.45
CA ARG A 94 -4.69 12.89 -6.28
C ARG A 94 -4.24 14.00 -5.33
N ASN A 95 -2.94 14.23 -5.26
CA ASN A 95 -2.44 15.47 -4.66
C ASN A 95 -2.75 16.61 -5.64
N ASN A 96 -3.88 17.29 -5.46
CA ASN A 96 -4.14 18.58 -6.11
C ASN A 96 -3.23 19.63 -5.47
N LEU A 97 -1.94 19.64 -5.83
CA LEU A 97 -0.98 20.67 -5.40
C LEU A 97 -1.29 22.06 -5.98
N ASN A 98 -2.38 22.21 -6.74
CA ASN A 98 -2.77 23.48 -7.36
C ASN A 98 -3.85 24.25 -6.57
N GLU A 99 -4.50 23.66 -5.56
CA GLU A 99 -5.59 24.35 -4.83
C GLU A 99 -5.11 25.30 -3.71
N PHE A 100 -3.80 25.36 -3.43
CA PHE A 100 -3.23 26.26 -2.42
C PHE A 100 -2.64 27.57 -2.99
N ASN A 101 -2.65 27.77 -4.32
CA ASN A 101 -2.10 28.96 -4.97
C ASN A 101 -3.14 29.97 -5.49
N ASP A 102 -4.44 29.68 -5.38
CA ASP A 102 -5.53 30.54 -5.90
C ASP A 102 -6.19 31.44 -4.83
N VAL A 103 -5.48 31.74 -3.74
CA VAL A 103 -5.81 32.86 -2.83
C VAL A 103 -4.69 33.88 -2.88
N ASN A 104 -4.69 34.68 -3.95
CA ASN A 104 -4.13 36.03 -3.97
C ASN A 104 -5.24 37.02 -4.31
#